data_AF-A0A0B2JYE0-F1
#
_entry.id   AF-A0A0B2JYE0-F1
#
_cell.length_a   1.000
_cell.length_b   1.000
_cell.length_c   1.000
_cell.angle_alpha   90.00
_cell.angle_beta   90.00
_cell.angle_gamma   90.00
#
_symmetry.space_group_name_H-M   'P 1'
#
loop_
_entity.id
_entity.type
_entity.pdbx_description
1 polymer ?
#
loop_
_entity_poly.entity_id
_entity_poly.type
_entity_poly.pdbx_seq_one_letter_code
_entity_poly.pdbx_strand_id
1 'polypeptide(L)' 'MILTLIDENDKIVAKDMLDINFDMRVSGDDATGYYVWVNTKYRFNEKYKTEEAAEKQLLCLVDCRNQLELELRNF' A
#
# COMPACT_ATOMS: atom_id res chain seq x y z
N MET A 1 9.46 -3.31 -8.07
CA MET A 1 9.41 -1.87 -7.66
C MET A 1 9.56 -1.85 -6.15
N ILE A 2 10.48 -1.05 -5.60
CA ILE A 2 10.69 -1.02 -4.15
C ILE A 2 9.72 -0.04 -3.48
N LEU A 3 8.96 -0.54 -2.52
CA LEU A 3 8.05 0.20 -1.66
C LEU A 3 8.69 0.48 -0.31
N THR A 4 8.49 1.70 0.19
CA THR A 4 8.85 2.07 1.56
C THR A 4 7.59 2.00 2.43
N LEU A 5 7.58 1.09 3.39
CA LEU A 5 6.42 0.77 4.22
C LEU A 5 6.78 0.91 5.71
N ILE A 6 5.76 0.93 6.55
CA ILE A 6 5.86 0.83 8.01
C ILE A 6 5.40 -0.56 8.42
N ASP A 7 6.20 -1.25 9.23
CA ASP A 7 5.87 -2.56 9.79
C ASP A 7 5.05 -2.46 11.09
N GLU A 8 4.70 -3.61 11.67
CA GLU A 8 3.96 -3.74 12.93
C GLU A 8 4.69 -3.16 14.16
N ASN A 9 6.00 -2.89 14.07
CA ASN A 9 6.82 -2.30 15.12
C ASN A 9 7.08 -0.79 14.88
N ASP A 10 6.30 -0.18 13.99
CA ASP A 10 6.45 1.21 13.52
C ASP A 10 7.87 1.50 12.97
N LYS A 11 8.50 0.51 12.33
CA LYS A 11 9.79 0.68 11.63
C LYS A 11 9.59 0.83 10.13
N ILE A 12 10.41 1.69 9.54
CA ILE A 12 10.48 1.84 8.10
C ILE A 12 11.18 0.61 7.52
N VAL A 13 10.52 -0.05 6.57
CA VAL A 13 11.03 -1.21 5.84
C VAL A 13 10.92 -0.99 4.34
N ALA A 14 11.86 -1.54 3.59
CA ALA A 14 11.83 -1.59 2.14
C ALA A 14 11.41 -2.99 1.69
N LYS A 15 10.42 -3.08 0.79
CA LYS A 15 9.92 -4.34 0.22
C LYS A 15 9.74 -4.22 -1.27
N ASP A 16 10.07 -5.26 -2.04
CA ASP A 16 9.62 -5.28 -3.42
C ASP A 16 8.11 -5.51 -3.47
N MET A 17 7.45 -4.77 -4.34
CA MET A 17 6.01 -4.86 -4.61
C MET A 17 5.56 -6.27 -5.00
N LEU A 18 6.39 -7.03 -5.72
CA LEU A 18 6.01 -8.37 -6.18
C LEU A 18 6.30 -9.47 -5.15
N ASP A 19 7.10 -9.17 -4.11
CA ASP A 19 7.52 -10.12 -3.07
C ASP A 19 6.57 -10.15 -1.86
N ILE A 20 5.58 -9.26 -1.82
CA ILE A 20 4.65 -9.13 -0.69
C ILE A 20 3.22 -9.42 -1.12
N ASN A 21 2.44 -9.99 -0.20
CA ASN A 21 1.02 -10.21 -0.46
C ASN A 21 0.28 -8.87 -0.47
N PHE A 22 -0.36 -8.57 -1.59
CA PHE A 22 -1.17 -7.38 -1.84
C PHE A 22 -2.62 -7.57 -1.38
N ASP A 23 -2.81 -7.94 -0.12
CA ASP A 23 -4.13 -8.00 0.53
C ASP A 23 -4.47 -6.63 1.14
N MET A 24 -4.59 -5.64 0.24
CA MET A 24 -4.62 -4.25 0.63
C MET A 24 -5.99 -3.85 1.18
N ARG A 25 -5.98 -2.96 2.18
CA ARG A 25 -7.19 -2.35 2.73
C ARG A 25 -6.93 -0.95 3.23
N VAL A 26 -7.95 -0.12 3.25
CA VAL A 26 -7.94 1.13 4.01
C VAL A 26 -8.35 0.81 5.45
N SER A 27 -7.66 1.42 6.41
CA SER A 27 -8.05 1.32 7.82
C SER A 27 -7.69 2.61 8.55
N GLY A 28 -8.57 3.04 9.44
CA GLY A 28 -8.43 4.26 10.22
C GLY A 28 -9.80 4.76 10.67
N ASP A 29 -9.81 5.95 11.26
CA ASP A 29 -11.01 6.66 11.66
C ASP A 29 -10.79 8.19 11.53
N ASP A 30 -11.84 8.98 11.70
CA ASP A 30 -11.75 10.43 11.57
C ASP A 30 -10.84 11.11 12.62
N ALA A 31 -10.60 10.45 13.77
CA ALA A 31 -9.77 10.99 14.84
C ALA A 31 -8.26 10.76 14.59
N THR A 32 -7.92 9.59 14.05
CA THR A 32 -6.55 9.10 13.84
C THR A 32 -6.12 9.15 12.38
N GLY A 33 -7.04 9.48 11.46
CA GLY A 33 -6.93 9.49 10.01
C GLY A 33 -6.80 8.09 9.41
N TYR A 34 -6.77 8.05 8.08
CA TYR A 34 -6.83 6.81 7.30
C TYR A 34 -5.43 6.44 6.78
N TYR A 35 -5.12 5.15 6.80
CA TYR A 35 -3.90 4.58 6.24
C TYR A 35 -4.23 3.49 5.24
N VAL A 36 -3.38 3.37 4.22
CA VAL A 36 -3.41 2.24 3.30
C VAL A 36 -2.53 1.14 3.88
N TRP A 37 -3.16 0.02 4.22
CA TRP A 37 -2.47 -1.21 4.62
C TRP A 37 -2.25 -2.07 3.39
N VAL A 38 -1.03 -2.56 3.20
CA VAL A 38 -0.68 -3.49 2.11
C VAL A 38 -1.14 -4.91 2.46
N ASN A 39 -1.04 -5.27 3.73
CA ASN A 39 -1.57 -6.48 4.35
C ASN A 39 -1.60 -6.28 5.86
N THR A 40 -1.79 -7.34 6.65
CA THR A 40 -1.83 -7.24 8.12
C THR A 40 -0.52 -6.77 8.77
N LYS A 41 0.61 -6.83 8.07
CA LYS A 41 1.95 -6.53 8.62
C LYS A 41 2.50 -5.18 8.20
N TYR A 42 2.08 -4.66 7.05
CA TYR A 42 2.68 -3.47 6.46
C TYR A 42 1.63 -2.45 6.05
N ARG A 43 1.95 -1.17 6.31
CA ARG A 43 1.16 -0.02 5.87
C ARG A 43 2.04 1.04 5.21
N PHE A 44 1.45 1.92 4.43
CA PHE A 44 2.14 3.12 3.98
C PHE A 44 2.33 4.12 5.15
N ASN A 45 3.41 4.89 5.08
CA ASN A 45 3.68 5.95 6.05
C ASN A 45 2.73 7.16 5.89
N GLU A 46 2.15 7.33 4.70
CA GLU A 46 1.25 8.44 4.42
C GLU A 46 -0.09 8.26 5.15
N LYS A 47 -0.53 9.34 5.78
CA LYS A 47 -1.81 9.46 6.48
C LYS A 47 -2.75 10.34 5.67
N TYR A 48 -3.95 9.84 5.40
CA TYR A 48 -4.99 10.53 4.66
C TYR A 48 -6.05 11.11 5.59
N LYS A 49 -6.65 12.23 5.18
CA LYS A 49 -7.71 12.92 5.95
C LYS A 49 -9.08 12.28 5.79
N THR A 50 -9.32 11.60 4.67
CA THR A 50 -10.60 10.95 4.36
C THR A 50 -10.33 9.54 3.88
N GLU A 51 -11.30 8.65 4.12
CA GLU A 51 -11.27 7.27 3.62
C GLU A 51 -11.14 7.25 2.10
N GLU A 52 -11.95 8.06 1.41
CA GLU A 52 -11.99 8.20 -0.05
C GLU A 52 -10.62 8.56 -0.65
N ALA A 53 -9.83 9.40 0.04
CA ALA A 53 -8.50 9.76 -0.41
C ALA A 53 -7.51 8.59 -0.27
N ALA A 54 -7.62 7.81 0.82
CA ALA A 54 -6.83 6.60 1.00
C ALA A 54 -7.22 5.51 -0.01
N GLU A 55 -8.50 5.35 -0.31
CA GLU A 55 -9.00 4.42 -1.32
C GLU A 55 -8.50 4.77 -2.72
N LYS A 56 -8.49 6.06 -3.07
CA LYS A 56 -7.93 6.52 -4.34
C LYS A 56 -6.44 6.16 -4.47
N GLN A 57 -5.69 6.28 -3.39
CA GLN A 57 -4.29 5.82 -3.38
C GLN A 57 -4.19 4.31 -3.54
N LEU A 58 -5.03 3.55 -2.84
CA LEU A 58 -5.08 2.09 -2.95
C LEU A 58 -5.30 1.66 -4.41
N LEU A 59 -6.28 2.27 -5.10
CA LEU A 59 -6.55 2.00 -6.51
C LEU A 59 -5.34 2.31 -7.41
N CYS A 60 -4.66 3.43 -7.19
CA CYS A 60 -3.45 3.78 -7.92
C CYS A 60 -2.35 2.71 -7.75
N LEU A 61 -2.19 2.16 -6.55
CA LEU A 61 -1.23 1.09 -6.29
C LEU A 61 -1.60 -0.23 -6.97
N VAL A 62 -2.90 -0.56 -7.05
CA VAL A 62 -3.38 -1.74 -7.80
C VAL A 62 -3.04 -1.59 -9.28
N ASP A 63 -3.27 -0.41 -9.86
CA ASP A 63 -2.96 -0.14 -11.26
C ASP A 63 -1.45 -0.25 -11.54
N CYS A 64 -0.61 0.32 -10.66
CA CYS A 64 0.85 0.19 -10.77
C CYS A 64 1.31 -1.27 -10.71
N ARG A 65 0.72 -2.08 -9.81
CA ARG A 65 1.04 -3.51 -9.70
C ARG A 65 0.68 -4.24 -10.99
N ASN A 66 -0.53 -4.02 -11.48
CA ASN A 66 -1.02 -4.69 -12.69
C ASN A 66 -0.19 -4.32 -13.92
N GLN A 67 0.23 -3.06 -14.03
CA GLN A 67 1.12 -2.63 -15.09
C GLN A 67 2.48 -3.35 -15.04
N LEU A 68 3.09 -3.45 -13.85
CA LEU A 68 4.36 -4.18 -13.68
C LEU A 68 4.23 -5.66 -14.06
N GLU A 69 3.12 -6.31 -13.71
CA GLU A 69 2.88 -7.69 -14.13
C GLU A 69 2.69 -7.83 -15.65
N LEU A 70 2.00 -6.89 -16.29
CA LEU A 70 1.83 -6.87 -17.74
C LEU A 70 3.17 -6.70 -18.45
N GLU A 71 4.01 -5.79 -17.94
CA GLU A 71 5.37 -5.60 -18.46
C GLU A 71 6.19 -6.89 -18.33
N LEU A 72 6.16 -7.56 -17.18
CA LEU A 72 6.88 -8.82 -16.97
C LEU A 72 6.39 -9.98 -17.84
N ARG A 73 5.10 -10.03 -18.19
CA ARG A 73 4.54 -11.09 -19.05
C ARG A 73 4.87 -10.92 -20.53
N ASN A 74 5.24 -9.70 -20.94
CA ASN A 74 5.55 -9.37 -22.32
C ASN A 74 7.05 -9.50 -22.65
N PHE A 75 7.86 -9.98 -21.69
CA PHE A 75 9.26 -10.38 -21.87
C PHE A 75 9.40 -11.91 -21.80
#